data_AF-A0A3M1QCQ7-F1
#
_entry.id   AF-A0A3M1QCQ7-F1
#
_cell.length_a   1.000
_cell.length_b   1.000
_cell.length_c   1.000
_cell.angle_alpha   90.00
_cell.angle_beta   90.00
_cell.angle_gamma   90.00
#
_symmetry.space_group_name_H-M   'P 1'
#
loop_
_entity.id
_entity.type
_entity.pdbx_description
1 polymer ?
#
loop_
_entity_poly.entity_id
_entity_poly.type
_entity_poly.pdbx_seq_one_letter_code
_entity_poly.pdbx_strand_id
1 'polypeptide(L)'
;MAGLVAIVIVSGAANLNQALALIGLLALAAVATLTNVRSSAWRERLPRSPLAHRRISPRAQEATERARRRGAALYRDITLLDIGVITAHTRHDGLVMRRERTISLDDDGVRPYIVLQVDPLEADRKSVIRFEMIDADGEQRYVHETELLLRDGDMNILADHQLPLADNDDLDNAAGNWDLRVYLDGTLLGIFDFVVTPSIERRSRMLRGERRRTTDETTASLGDLLRDQQRQRRN
;
A
#
# COMPACT_ATOMS: atom_id res chain seq x y z
N MET A 1 -47.64 -11.18 -10.74
CA MET A 1 -47.95 -12.24 -11.73
C MET A 1 -48.93 -13.29 -11.19
N ALA A 2 -48.73 -13.87 -10.00
CA ALA A 2 -49.65 -14.87 -9.44
C ALA A 2 -51.12 -14.39 -9.29
N GLY A 3 -51.34 -13.13 -8.93
CA GLY A 3 -52.69 -12.56 -8.79
C GLY A 3 -53.49 -12.46 -10.10
N LEU A 4 -52.84 -12.25 -11.25
CA LEU A 4 -53.52 -12.17 -12.54
C LEU A 4 -54.00 -13.55 -13.03
N VAL A 5 -53.23 -14.61 -12.76
CA VAL A 5 -53.60 -15.98 -13.12
C VAL A 5 -54.80 -16.46 -12.29
N ALA A 6 -54.84 -16.11 -11.00
CA ALA A 6 -55.97 -16.44 -10.13
C ALA A 6 -57.28 -15.77 -10.59
N ILE A 7 -57.22 -14.51 -11.04
CA ILE A 7 -58.38 -13.76 -11.54
C ILE A 7 -58.93 -14.37 -12.84
N VAL A 8 -58.07 -14.84 -13.75
CA VAL A 8 -58.50 -15.47 -15.02
C VAL A 8 -59.12 -16.85 -14.82
N ILE A 9 -58.68 -17.60 -13.81
CA ILE A 9 -59.26 -18.91 -13.49
C ILE A 9 -60.61 -18.75 -12.76
N VAL A 10 -60.73 -17.78 -11.86
CA VAL A 10 -61.96 -17.52 -11.09
C VAL A 10 -63.05 -16.83 -11.94
N SER A 11 -62.68 -16.09 -12.99
CA SER A 11 -63.65 -15.40 -13.86
C SER A 11 -64.38 -16.32 -14.86
N GLY A 12 -63.99 -17.61 -14.96
CA GLY A 12 -64.63 -18.57 -15.87
C GLY A 12 -64.42 -18.30 -17.36
N ALA A 13 -63.60 -17.31 -17.71
CA ALA A 13 -63.36 -16.90 -19.10
C ALA A 13 -62.37 -17.81 -19.85
N ALA A 14 -61.73 -18.75 -19.15
CA ALA A 14 -60.70 -19.62 -19.71
C ALA A 14 -61.23 -21.05 -19.94
N ASN A 15 -61.03 -21.55 -21.15
CA ASN A 15 -61.31 -22.95 -21.47
C ASN A 15 -60.34 -23.87 -20.69
N LEU A 16 -60.75 -25.12 -20.41
CA LEU A 16 -59.98 -26.09 -19.61
C LEU A 16 -58.51 -26.22 -20.07
N ASN A 17 -58.28 -26.21 -21.38
CA ASN A 17 -56.94 -26.30 -21.96
C ASN A 17 -56.07 -25.06 -21.67
N GLN A 18 -56.67 -23.87 -21.58
CA GLN A 18 -55.97 -22.62 -21.26
C GLN A 18 -55.62 -22.55 -19.77
N ALA A 19 -56.53 -23.00 -18.90
CA ALA A 19 -56.27 -23.10 -17.46
C ALA A 19 -55.09 -24.05 -17.17
N LEU A 20 -55.06 -25.22 -17.83
CA LEU A 20 -53.95 -26.17 -17.71
C LEU A 20 -52.62 -25.58 -18.20
N ALA A 21 -52.62 -24.86 -19.33
CA ALA A 21 -51.42 -24.20 -19.84
C ALA A 21 -50.88 -23.13 -18.87
N LEU A 22 -51.77 -22.32 -18.28
CA LEU A 22 -51.39 -21.29 -17.31
C LEU A 22 -50.83 -21.89 -16.01
N ILE A 23 -51.44 -22.97 -15.50
CA ILE A 23 -50.94 -23.69 -14.32
C ILE A 23 -49.56 -24.29 -14.60
N GLY A 24 -49.37 -24.90 -15.78
CA GLY A 24 -48.06 -25.43 -16.19
C GLY A 24 -46.98 -24.36 -16.25
N LEU A 25 -47.29 -23.20 -16.82
CA LEU A 25 -46.35 -22.09 -16.95
C LEU A 25 -46.01 -21.46 -15.59
N LEU A 26 -46.99 -21.36 -14.68
CA LEU A 26 -46.77 -20.92 -13.30
C LEU A 26 -45.87 -21.90 -12.52
N ALA A 27 -46.11 -23.21 -12.66
CA ALA A 27 -45.28 -24.24 -12.03
C ALA A 27 -43.82 -24.18 -12.53
N LEU A 28 -43.62 -23.96 -13.82
CA LEU A 28 -42.29 -23.87 -14.43
C LEU A 28 -41.54 -22.61 -13.95
N ALA A 29 -42.24 -21.47 -13.82
CA ALA A 29 -41.68 -20.25 -13.23
C ALA A 29 -41.31 -20.42 -11.75
N ALA A 30 -42.15 -21.11 -10.97
CA ALA A 30 -41.86 -21.40 -9.57
C ALA A 30 -40.61 -22.27 -9.41
N VAL A 31 -40.47 -23.33 -10.24
CA VAL A 31 -39.28 -24.19 -10.25
C VAL A 31 -38.03 -23.41 -10.65
N ALA A 32 -38.09 -22.56 -11.68
CA ALA A 32 -36.97 -21.72 -12.11
C ALA A 32 -36.54 -20.70 -11.03
N THR A 33 -37.48 -20.19 -10.24
CA THR A 33 -37.17 -19.26 -9.16
C THR A 33 -36.48 -19.98 -7.99
N LEU A 34 -36.94 -21.20 -7.65
CA LEU A 34 -36.34 -22.03 -6.61
C LEU A 34 -34.92 -22.51 -6.97
N THR A 35 -34.63 -22.79 -8.24
CA THR A 35 -33.29 -23.17 -8.68
C THR A 35 -32.33 -21.98 -8.71
N ASN A 36 -32.80 -20.79 -9.06
CA ASN A 36 -31.94 -19.60 -9.14
C ASN A 36 -31.51 -19.09 -7.75
N VAL A 37 -32.41 -19.15 -6.74
CA VAL A 37 -32.10 -18.80 -5.34
C VAL A 37 -31.08 -19.76 -4.71
N ARG A 38 -31.03 -21.02 -5.16
CA ARG A 38 -29.97 -21.92 -4.74
C ARG A 38 -28.62 -21.49 -5.32
N SER A 39 -28.53 -21.14 -6.60
CA SER A 39 -27.25 -20.89 -7.31
C SER A 39 -26.36 -19.76 -6.76
N SER A 40 -26.92 -18.77 -6.04
CA SER A 40 -26.13 -17.75 -5.34
C SER A 40 -25.46 -18.32 -4.09
N ALA A 41 -26.15 -19.16 -3.33
CA ALA A 41 -25.61 -19.77 -2.10
C ALA A 41 -24.50 -20.81 -2.33
N TRP A 42 -24.38 -21.39 -3.54
CA TRP A 42 -23.29 -22.33 -3.86
C TRP A 42 -22.01 -21.64 -4.32
N ARG A 43 -22.07 -20.41 -4.82
CA ARG A 43 -20.86 -19.62 -5.16
C ARG A 43 -20.11 -19.16 -3.91
N GLU A 44 -20.80 -18.98 -2.78
CA GLU A 44 -20.21 -18.69 -1.47
C GLU A 44 -19.63 -19.93 -0.77
N ARG A 45 -19.94 -21.15 -1.25
CA ARG A 45 -19.49 -22.42 -0.65
C ARG A 45 -18.44 -23.17 -1.46
N LEU A 46 -17.99 -22.63 -2.59
CA LEU A 46 -16.78 -23.14 -3.21
C LEU A 46 -15.63 -22.83 -2.26
N PRO A 47 -14.97 -23.84 -1.65
CA PRO A 47 -13.81 -23.60 -0.84
C PRO A 47 -12.76 -22.98 -1.75
N ARG A 48 -12.52 -21.67 -1.61
CA ARG A 48 -11.37 -21.01 -2.22
C ARG A 48 -10.17 -21.85 -1.78
N SER A 49 -9.50 -22.45 -2.76
CA SER A 49 -8.51 -23.51 -2.57
C SER A 49 -7.66 -23.28 -1.31
N PRO A 50 -7.64 -24.21 -0.34
CA PRO A 50 -6.80 -24.12 0.87
C PRO A 50 -5.29 -24.26 0.58
N LEU A 51 -4.87 -24.13 -0.68
CA LEU A 51 -3.51 -24.35 -1.17
C LEU A 51 -2.80 -23.06 -1.59
N ALA A 52 -3.48 -21.91 -1.62
CA ALA A 52 -2.79 -20.63 -1.46
C ALA A 52 -2.46 -20.49 0.02
N HIS A 53 -1.45 -21.23 0.49
CA HIS A 53 -0.82 -20.94 1.76
C HIS A 53 -0.40 -19.47 1.71
N ARG A 54 -1.19 -18.63 2.38
CA ARG A 54 -1.01 -17.20 2.57
C ARG A 54 0.37 -16.96 3.13
N ARG A 55 1.35 -16.75 2.26
CA ARG A 55 2.71 -16.44 2.69
C ARG A 55 2.73 -14.96 3.01
N ILE A 56 2.52 -14.66 4.28
CA ILE A 56 2.89 -13.36 4.86
C ILE A 56 4.31 -13.08 4.38
N SER A 57 4.49 -11.96 3.69
CA SER A 57 5.80 -11.60 3.14
C SER A 57 6.78 -11.38 4.30
N PRO A 58 8.09 -11.67 4.12
CA PRO A 58 9.07 -11.39 5.17
C PRO A 58 9.02 -9.94 5.65
N ARG A 59 8.69 -9.00 4.74
CA ARG A 59 8.53 -7.58 5.03
C ARG A 59 7.34 -7.31 5.94
N ALA A 60 6.20 -7.96 5.68
CA ALA A 60 5.02 -7.84 6.53
C ALA A 60 5.22 -8.48 7.91
N GLN A 61 5.89 -9.63 7.99
CA GLN A 61 6.24 -10.25 9.28
C GLN A 61 7.11 -9.31 10.12
N GLU A 62 8.18 -8.79 9.52
CA GLU A 62 9.11 -7.86 10.16
C GLU A 62 8.41 -6.56 10.60
N ALA A 63 7.53 -6.03 9.74
CA ALA A 63 6.81 -4.80 10.01
C ALA A 63 5.77 -4.96 11.13
N THR A 64 5.04 -6.08 11.14
CA THR A 64 4.07 -6.40 12.20
C THR A 64 4.78 -6.60 13.53
N GLU A 65 5.91 -7.31 13.53
CA GLU A 65 6.72 -7.53 14.73
C GLU A 65 7.27 -6.19 15.28
N ARG A 66 7.73 -5.28 14.42
CA ARG A 66 8.13 -3.93 14.83
C ARG A 66 6.99 -3.11 15.41
N ALA A 67 5.82 -3.14 14.78
CA ALA A 67 4.62 -2.50 15.30
C ALA A 67 4.25 -3.05 16.70
N ARG A 68 4.30 -4.38 16.86
CA ARG A 68 4.03 -5.04 18.14
C ARG A 68 4.99 -4.60 19.24
N ARG A 69 6.29 -4.47 18.95
CA ARG A 69 7.28 -3.94 19.91
C ARG A 69 7.02 -2.49 20.32
N ARG A 70 6.35 -1.70 19.48
CA ARG A 70 5.89 -0.33 19.81
C ARG A 70 4.51 -0.29 20.48
N GLY A 71 3.95 -1.44 20.88
CA GLY A 71 2.68 -1.52 21.62
C GLY A 71 1.43 -1.60 20.74
N ALA A 72 1.56 -1.90 19.45
CA ALA A 72 0.41 -2.11 18.57
C ALA A 72 -0.49 -3.24 19.07
N ALA A 73 -1.80 -2.98 19.05
CA ALA A 73 -2.81 -4.01 19.27
C ALA A 73 -2.89 -4.93 18.04
N LEU A 74 -3.05 -6.23 18.27
CA LEU A 74 -3.22 -7.19 17.19
C LEU A 74 -4.69 -7.20 16.75
N TYR A 75 -4.92 -7.02 15.44
CA TYR A 75 -6.16 -7.45 14.83
C TYR A 75 -6.17 -8.97 14.74
N ARG A 76 -7.20 -9.61 15.30
CA ARG A 76 -7.35 -11.06 15.23
C ARG A 76 -7.83 -11.51 13.85
N ASP A 77 -8.62 -10.65 13.22
CA ASP A 77 -9.42 -10.99 12.04
C ASP A 77 -8.93 -10.26 10.77
N ILE A 78 -7.84 -9.50 10.88
CA ILE A 78 -7.18 -8.83 9.77
C ILE A 78 -5.67 -9.09 9.87
N THR A 79 -5.09 -9.66 8.82
CA THR A 79 -3.66 -9.99 8.76
C THR A 79 -2.96 -9.16 7.69
N LEU A 80 -1.87 -8.48 8.05
CA LEU A 80 -1.00 -7.81 7.09
C LEU A 80 -0.19 -8.87 6.32
N LEU A 81 -0.47 -9.03 5.03
CA LEU A 81 0.22 -9.99 4.15
C LEU A 81 1.45 -9.39 3.49
N ASP A 82 1.40 -8.11 3.12
CA ASP A 82 2.52 -7.42 2.48
C ASP A 82 2.48 -5.91 2.78
N ILE A 83 3.64 -5.27 2.74
CA ILE A 83 3.79 -3.83 2.96
C ILE A 83 5.00 -3.33 2.18
N GLY A 84 4.92 -2.10 1.68
CA GLY A 84 6.08 -1.42 1.15
C GLY A 84 5.72 -0.15 0.40
N VAL A 85 6.64 0.22 -0.49
CA VAL A 85 6.59 1.43 -1.28
C VAL A 85 6.83 1.10 -2.75
N ILE A 86 6.17 1.85 -3.62
CA ILE A 86 6.33 1.82 -5.08
C ILE A 86 6.93 3.16 -5.49
N THR A 87 8.09 3.12 -6.14
CA THR A 87 8.70 4.30 -6.74
C THR A 87 8.23 4.44 -8.18
N ALA A 88 8.01 5.68 -8.61
CA ALA A 88 7.69 6.04 -9.98
C ALA A 88 8.88 6.80 -10.56
N HIS A 89 9.30 6.41 -11.76
CA HIS A 89 10.45 7.02 -12.42
C HIS A 89 10.16 7.17 -13.92
N THR A 90 10.11 8.42 -14.38
CA THR A 90 9.88 8.77 -15.77
C THR A 90 11.20 8.81 -16.50
N ARG A 91 11.32 8.02 -17.57
CA ARG A 91 12.45 8.04 -18.50
C ARG A 91 11.97 8.45 -19.89
N HIS A 92 12.92 8.65 -20.80
CA HIS A 92 12.62 8.89 -22.21
C HIS A 92 11.79 7.76 -22.87
N ASP A 93 11.83 6.55 -22.30
CA ASP A 93 11.12 5.34 -22.76
C ASP A 93 9.75 5.16 -22.08
N GLY A 94 9.38 6.05 -21.15
CA GLY A 94 8.10 6.02 -20.45
C GLY A 94 8.23 5.89 -18.93
N LEU A 95 7.10 5.61 -18.29
CA LEU A 95 6.95 5.53 -16.85
C LEU A 95 7.24 4.12 -16.34
N VAL A 96 8.19 3.99 -15.42
CA VAL A 96 8.55 2.73 -14.78
C VAL A 96 8.17 2.79 -13.31
N MET A 97 7.40 1.81 -12.84
CA MET A 97 7.03 1.66 -11.44
C MET A 97 7.68 0.42 -10.84
N ARG A 98 8.27 0.54 -9.64
CA ARG A 98 9.00 -0.58 -9.00
C ARG A 98 8.74 -0.63 -7.51
N ARG A 99 8.69 -1.86 -6.97
CA ARG A 99 8.63 -2.11 -5.53
C ARG A 99 10.05 -2.20 -4.98
N GLU A 100 10.49 -1.18 -4.26
CA GLU A 100 11.88 -1.08 -3.79
C GLU A 100 11.94 -0.83 -2.28
N ARG A 101 13.12 -1.10 -1.69
CA ARG A 101 13.46 -0.77 -0.30
C ARG A 101 14.45 0.39 -0.21
N THR A 102 15.01 0.79 -1.33
CA THR A 102 15.92 1.90 -1.49
C THR A 102 15.33 2.80 -2.54
N ILE A 103 15.15 4.08 -2.22
CA ILE A 103 14.50 5.08 -3.04
C ILE A 103 15.52 6.16 -3.34
N SER A 104 15.53 6.69 -4.56
CA SER A 104 16.33 7.87 -4.89
C SER A 104 15.49 9.13 -4.74
N LEU A 105 16.07 10.21 -4.21
CA LEU A 105 15.46 11.54 -4.35
C LEU A 105 15.40 12.02 -5.82
N ASP A 106 16.09 11.32 -6.73
CA ASP A 106 15.95 11.53 -8.19
C ASP A 106 14.72 10.82 -8.80
N ASP A 107 13.99 9.99 -8.03
CA ASP A 107 12.75 9.36 -8.49
C ASP A 107 11.64 10.44 -8.58
N ASP A 108 10.60 10.24 -9.38
CA ASP A 108 9.51 11.25 -9.51
C ASP A 108 8.64 11.27 -8.24
N GLY A 109 8.44 10.10 -7.63
CA GLY A 109 7.63 10.00 -6.44
C GLY A 109 7.59 8.60 -5.83
N VAL A 110 7.10 8.54 -4.61
CA VAL A 110 6.91 7.29 -3.85
C VAL A 110 5.47 7.15 -3.37
N ARG A 111 4.91 5.95 -3.54
CA ARG A 111 3.56 5.60 -3.14
C ARG A 111 3.56 4.38 -2.20
N PRO A 112 2.95 4.47 -1.00
CA PRO A 112 2.85 3.31 -0.13
C PRO A 112 1.75 2.35 -0.60
N TYR A 113 1.94 1.07 -0.29
CA TYR A 113 0.93 0.04 -0.47
C TYR A 113 0.98 -0.99 0.65
N ILE A 114 -0.14 -1.68 0.86
CA ILE A 114 -0.27 -2.86 1.72
C ILE A 114 -1.13 -3.92 1.03
N VAL A 115 -0.96 -5.16 1.48
CA VAL A 115 -1.89 -6.25 1.18
C VAL A 115 -2.43 -6.76 2.51
N LEU A 116 -3.75 -6.75 2.67
CA LEU A 116 -4.44 -7.25 3.85
C LEU A 116 -5.19 -8.53 3.50
N GLN A 117 -5.17 -9.52 4.40
CA GLN A 117 -6.15 -10.58 4.41
C GLN A 117 -7.23 -10.19 5.43
N VAL A 118 -8.45 -10.03 4.96
CA VAL A 118 -9.62 -9.74 5.79
C VAL A 118 -10.40 -11.03 6.02
N ASP A 119 -10.73 -11.33 7.26
CA ASP A 119 -11.64 -12.44 7.61
C ASP A 119 -13.09 -12.10 7.21
N PRO A 120 -13.90 -13.07 6.77
CA PRO A 120 -15.32 -12.84 6.47
C PRO A 120 -16.11 -12.12 7.57
N LEU A 121 -15.75 -12.28 8.85
CA LEU A 121 -16.40 -11.60 9.97
C LEU A 121 -16.17 -10.08 9.99
N GLU A 122 -15.06 -9.62 9.39
CA GLU A 122 -14.70 -8.20 9.27
C GLU A 122 -14.99 -7.65 7.87
N ALA A 123 -15.57 -8.44 6.97
CA ALA A 123 -15.96 -8.00 5.64
C ALA A 123 -17.16 -7.04 5.69
N ASP A 124 -17.32 -6.24 4.62
CA ASP A 124 -18.41 -5.29 4.40
C ASP A 124 -18.55 -4.16 5.43
N ARG A 125 -17.52 -3.95 6.27
CA ARG A 125 -17.40 -2.76 7.13
C ARG A 125 -16.62 -1.65 6.44
N LYS A 126 -16.98 -0.41 6.74
CA LYS A 126 -16.18 0.76 6.40
C LYS A 126 -15.04 0.88 7.39
N SER A 127 -13.83 1.05 6.88
CA SER A 127 -12.63 1.29 7.68
C SER A 127 -11.78 2.38 7.05
N VAL A 128 -11.00 3.04 7.90
CA VAL A 128 -10.08 4.10 7.52
C VAL A 128 -8.67 3.54 7.57
N ILE A 129 -7.96 3.64 6.45
CA ILE A 129 -6.53 3.32 6.39
C ILE A 129 -5.74 4.60 6.31
N ARG A 130 -4.75 4.72 7.19
CA ARG A 130 -3.80 5.83 7.20
C ARG A 130 -2.39 5.33 6.93
N PHE A 131 -1.76 5.88 5.91
CA PHE A 131 -0.34 5.74 5.62
C PHE A 131 0.40 6.98 6.13
N GLU A 132 1.53 6.78 6.80
CA GLU A 132 2.37 7.84 7.33
C GLU A 132 3.84 7.52 7.01
N MET A 133 4.57 8.42 6.35
CA MET A 133 6.02 8.30 6.18
C MET A 133 6.73 9.32 7.05
N ILE A 134 7.71 8.82 7.80
CA ILE A 134 8.53 9.59 8.72
C ILE A 134 9.97 9.45 8.29
N ASP A 135 10.67 10.57 8.15
CA ASP A 135 12.07 10.58 7.72
C ASP A 135 13.04 10.19 8.84
N ALA A 136 14.34 10.26 8.54
CA ALA A 136 15.40 9.93 9.48
C ALA A 136 15.51 10.90 10.67
N ASP A 137 15.03 12.13 10.51
CA ASP A 137 15.00 13.17 11.54
C ASP A 137 13.74 13.05 12.43
N GLY A 138 12.82 12.15 12.08
CA GLY A 138 11.56 11.94 12.78
C GLY A 138 10.45 12.88 12.31
N GLU A 139 10.67 13.63 11.23
CA GLU A 139 9.68 14.53 10.67
C GLU A 139 8.69 13.77 9.77
N GLN A 140 7.42 14.12 9.90
CA GLN A 140 6.34 13.52 9.12
C GLN A 140 6.32 14.15 7.72
N ARG A 141 6.78 13.41 6.71
CA ARG A 141 6.86 13.88 5.32
C ARG A 141 5.64 13.58 4.48
N TYR A 142 4.89 12.55 4.85
CA TYR A 142 3.72 12.13 4.08
C TYR A 142 2.65 11.57 5.01
N VAL A 143 1.41 12.00 4.79
CA VAL A 143 0.22 11.37 5.39
C VAL A 143 -0.85 11.26 4.34
N HIS A 144 -1.40 10.06 4.22
CA HIS A 144 -2.58 9.82 3.41
C HIS A 144 -3.56 8.97 4.19
N GLU A 145 -4.81 9.42 4.22
CA GLU A 145 -5.91 8.73 4.88
C GLU A 145 -7.01 8.48 3.85
N THR A 146 -7.54 7.25 3.83
CA THR A 146 -8.58 6.85 2.89
C THR A 146 -9.61 5.96 3.57
N GLU A 147 -10.88 6.23 3.31
CA GLU A 147 -12.00 5.38 3.74
C GLU A 147 -12.27 4.34 2.65
N LEU A 148 -12.33 3.06 3.04
CA LEU A 148 -12.64 1.97 2.13
C LEU A 148 -13.57 0.93 2.77
N LEU A 149 -14.28 0.21 1.92
CA LEU A 149 -15.10 -0.93 2.33
C LEU A 149 -14.21 -2.17 2.33
N LEU A 150 -14.00 -2.77 3.50
CA LEU A 150 -13.26 -4.04 3.61
C LEU A 150 -14.05 -5.15 2.92
N ARG A 151 -13.35 -6.02 2.21
CA ARG A 151 -13.91 -7.16 1.49
C ARG A 151 -13.19 -8.40 1.95
N ASP A 152 -13.93 -9.48 2.12
CA ASP A 152 -13.37 -10.79 2.41
C ASP A 152 -12.31 -11.18 1.37
N GLY A 153 -11.16 -11.65 1.87
CA GLY A 153 -10.05 -12.09 1.04
C GLY A 153 -8.84 -11.16 1.09
N ASP A 154 -8.01 -11.26 0.06
CA ASP A 154 -6.82 -10.45 -0.12
C ASP A 154 -7.21 -9.09 -0.74
N MET A 155 -6.93 -8.02 -0.01
CA MET A 155 -7.11 -6.65 -0.47
C MET A 155 -5.76 -5.99 -0.69
N ASN A 156 -5.48 -5.61 -1.94
CA ASN A 156 -4.36 -4.74 -2.28
C ASN A 156 -4.82 -3.28 -2.18
N ILE A 157 -4.17 -2.51 -1.32
CA ILE A 157 -4.55 -1.14 -1.01
C ILE A 157 -3.33 -0.27 -1.26
N LEU A 158 -3.49 0.69 -2.17
CA LEU A 158 -2.49 1.67 -2.53
C LEU A 158 -3.01 3.05 -2.15
N ALA A 159 -2.11 3.95 -1.78
CA ALA A 159 -2.49 5.35 -1.71
C ALA A 159 -2.89 5.87 -3.09
N ASP A 160 -3.85 6.81 -3.11
CA ASP A 160 -4.32 7.43 -4.34
C ASP A 160 -3.29 8.41 -4.93
N HIS A 161 -2.53 9.10 -4.08
CA HIS A 161 -1.47 10.01 -4.43
C HIS A 161 -0.10 9.56 -3.91
N GLN A 162 0.94 10.00 -4.59
CA GLN A 162 2.34 9.74 -4.22
C GLN A 162 2.95 10.97 -3.56
N LEU A 163 3.96 10.77 -2.71
CA LEU A 163 4.86 11.82 -2.27
C LEU A 163 5.77 12.19 -3.46
N PRO A 164 5.71 13.43 -3.98
CA PRO A 164 6.67 13.87 -4.99
C PRO A 164 8.07 13.94 -4.39
N LEU A 165 9.03 13.34 -5.09
CA LEU A 165 10.43 13.29 -4.67
C LEU A 165 11.28 14.24 -5.52
N ALA A 166 11.13 14.18 -6.85
CA ALA A 166 11.71 15.15 -7.76
C ALA A 166 11.14 16.56 -7.53
N ASP A 167 12.00 17.57 -7.68
CA ASP A 167 11.69 18.99 -7.51
C ASP A 167 11.07 19.36 -6.15
N ASN A 168 11.34 18.55 -5.12
CA ASN A 168 10.88 18.78 -3.75
C ASN A 168 12.02 19.23 -2.85
N ASP A 169 12.26 20.54 -2.81
CA ASP A 169 13.34 21.17 -2.02
C ASP A 169 13.21 20.89 -0.50
N ASP A 170 12.02 20.57 0.00
CA ASP A 170 11.83 20.23 1.42
C ASP A 170 12.44 18.86 1.77
N LEU A 171 12.66 18.00 0.78
CA LEU A 171 13.22 16.66 0.96
C LEU A 171 14.73 16.60 0.71
N ASP A 172 15.36 17.71 0.34
CA ASP A 172 16.77 17.74 -0.03
C ASP A 172 17.66 17.15 1.06
N ASN A 173 17.36 17.47 2.33
CA ASN A 173 18.09 16.97 3.50
C ASN A 173 17.55 15.67 4.08
N ALA A 174 16.41 15.17 3.59
CA ALA A 174 15.70 14.04 4.17
C ALA A 174 16.27 12.68 3.70
N ALA A 175 17.55 12.59 3.33
CA ALA A 175 18.16 11.30 3.01
C ALA A 175 18.43 10.50 4.29
N GLY A 176 18.23 9.18 4.26
CA GLY A 176 18.46 8.31 5.41
C GLY A 176 17.46 7.17 5.52
N ASN A 177 17.28 6.65 6.74
CA ASN A 177 16.32 5.58 7.02
C ASN A 177 14.95 6.20 7.34
N TRP A 178 13.93 5.78 6.61
CA TRP A 178 12.56 6.23 6.77
C TRP A 178 11.68 5.10 7.31
N ASP A 179 10.66 5.48 8.06
CA ASP A 179 9.62 4.59 8.59
C ASP A 179 8.30 4.87 7.83
N LEU A 180 7.74 3.85 7.16
CA LEU A 180 6.34 3.80 6.75
C LEU A 180 5.51 3.16 7.87
N ARG A 181 4.60 3.92 8.46
CA ARG A 181 3.61 3.44 9.43
C ARG A 181 2.25 3.32 8.76
N VAL A 182 1.57 2.22 9.04
CA VAL A 182 0.23 1.97 8.50
C VAL A 182 -0.73 1.75 9.65
N TYR A 183 -1.83 2.47 9.65
CA TYR A 183 -2.90 2.35 10.63
C TYR A 183 -4.18 1.91 9.94
N LEU A 184 -4.97 1.12 10.67
CA LEU A 184 -6.34 0.78 10.33
C LEU A 184 -7.20 1.24 11.51
N ASP A 185 -8.20 2.08 11.26
CA ASP A 185 -9.10 2.62 12.28
C ASP A 185 -8.36 3.15 13.52
N GLY A 186 -7.24 3.86 13.28
CA GLY A 186 -6.38 4.43 14.32
C GLY A 186 -5.42 3.45 15.00
N THR A 187 -5.51 2.15 14.72
CA THR A 187 -4.61 1.14 15.30
C THR A 187 -3.44 0.85 14.35
N LEU A 188 -2.22 0.89 14.88
CA LEU A 188 -1.00 0.61 14.13
C LEU A 188 -0.95 -0.86 13.66
N LEU A 189 -0.94 -1.10 12.36
CA LEU A 189 -0.84 -2.43 11.76
C LEU A 189 0.61 -2.88 11.55
N GLY A 190 1.47 -1.97 11.09
CA GLY A 190 2.82 -2.32 10.67
C GLY A 190 3.73 -1.10 10.56
N ILE A 191 5.02 -1.32 10.77
CA ILE A 191 6.09 -0.33 10.54
C ILE A 191 7.09 -0.92 9.57
N PHE A 192 7.18 -0.38 8.37
CA PHE A 192 8.12 -0.81 7.33
C PHE A 192 9.24 0.22 7.16
N ASP A 193 10.48 -0.24 7.14
CA ASP A 193 11.66 0.60 6.94
C ASP A 193 12.05 0.59 5.46
N PHE A 194 12.52 1.74 4.99
CA PHE A 194 13.16 1.88 3.70
C PHE A 194 14.22 2.97 3.75
N VAL A 195 15.13 2.96 2.79
CA VAL A 195 16.24 3.92 2.73
C VAL A 195 15.97 4.92 1.61
N VAL A 196 16.09 6.19 1.91
CA VAL A 196 16.08 7.26 0.91
C VAL A 196 17.51 7.73 0.68
N THR A 197 17.95 7.68 -0.57
CA THR A 197 19.29 8.07 -0.98
C THR A 197 19.30 9.46 -1.59
N PRO A 198 20.36 10.26 -1.34
CA PRO A 198 20.42 11.61 -1.87
C PRO A 198 20.56 11.62 -3.39
N SER A 199 20.03 12.66 -4.02
CA SER A 199 20.12 12.90 -5.46
C SER A 199 21.57 12.87 -5.96
N ILE A 200 21.78 12.40 -7.20
CA ILE A 200 23.11 12.35 -7.81
C ILE A 200 23.76 13.74 -7.84
N GLU A 201 22.98 14.78 -8.15
CA GLU A 201 23.48 16.15 -8.18
C GLU A 201 23.97 16.62 -6.80
N ARG A 202 23.19 16.36 -5.75
CA ARG A 202 23.59 16.67 -4.36
C ARG A 202 24.84 15.90 -3.96
N ARG A 203 24.91 14.61 -4.28
CA ARG A 203 26.11 13.79 -4.04
C ARG A 203 27.34 14.38 -4.75
N SER A 204 27.17 14.88 -5.98
CA SER A 204 28.25 15.54 -6.72
C SER A 204 28.68 16.86 -6.07
N ARG A 205 27.75 17.66 -5.54
CA ARG A 205 28.02 18.90 -4.80
C ARG A 205 28.80 18.61 -3.51
N MET A 206 28.39 17.60 -2.75
CA MET A 206 29.08 17.16 -1.53
C MET A 206 30.54 16.76 -1.82
N LEU A 207 30.76 15.90 -2.81
CA LEU A 207 32.10 15.45 -3.21
C LEU A 207 32.98 16.60 -3.71
N ARG A 208 32.41 17.61 -4.40
CA ARG A 208 33.14 18.81 -4.83
C ARG A 208 33.49 19.73 -3.67
N GLY A 209 32.58 19.91 -2.70
CA GLY A 209 32.82 20.72 -1.51
C GLY A 209 33.89 20.13 -0.59
N GLU A 210 33.90 18.82 -0.42
CA GLU A 210 34.86 18.10 0.43
C GLU A 210 36.28 18.10 -0.14
N ARG A 211 36.43 18.02 -1.48
CA ARG A 211 37.72 18.22 -2.17
C ARG A 211 38.30 19.63 -1.98
N ARG A 212 37.45 20.65 -1.83
CA ARG A 212 37.90 22.03 -1.67
C ARG A 212 38.50 22.27 -0.28
N ARG A 213 37.90 21.70 0.77
CA ARG A 213 38.44 21.77 2.15
C ARG A 213 39.77 21.04 2.32
N THR A 214 39.90 19.84 1.74
CA THR A 214 41.16 19.07 1.81
C THR A 214 42.30 19.73 1.04
N THR A 215 42.03 20.42 -0.06
CA THR A 215 43.10 21.11 -0.82
C THR A 215 43.62 22.34 -0.08
N ASP A 216 42.77 23.13 0.57
CA ASP A 216 43.21 24.33 1.31
C ASP A 216 44.03 23.98 2.58
N GLU A 217 43.68 22.92 3.32
CA GLU A 217 44.46 22.48 4.50
C GLU A 217 45.80 21.83 4.13
N THR A 218 45.88 21.13 2.99
CA THR A 218 47.15 20.49 2.59
C THR A 218 48.14 21.50 1.98
N THR A 219 47.64 22.59 1.38
CA THR A 219 48.50 23.62 0.78
C THR A 219 49.07 24.60 1.83
N ALA A 220 48.40 24.75 2.97
CA ALA A 220 48.89 25.55 4.10
C ALA A 220 49.97 24.83 4.95
N SER A 221 50.13 23.52 4.85
CA SER A 221 50.96 22.76 5.81
C SER A 221 52.45 22.64 5.44
N LEU A 222 52.83 22.58 4.16
CA LEU A 222 54.24 22.36 3.80
C LEU A 222 55.07 23.67 3.79
N GLY A 223 54.47 24.77 3.35
CA GLY A 223 55.15 26.08 3.27
C GLY A 223 55.43 26.69 4.64
N ASP A 224 54.48 26.56 5.58
CA ASP A 224 54.65 27.09 6.94
C ASP A 224 55.56 26.18 7.80
N LEU A 225 55.52 24.85 7.62
CA LEU A 225 56.50 23.95 8.25
C LEU A 225 57.94 24.24 7.81
N LEU A 226 58.17 24.58 6.54
CA LEU A 226 59.50 24.95 6.04
C LEU A 226 59.97 26.33 6.55
N ARG A 227 59.04 27.28 6.76
CA ARG A 227 59.36 28.60 7.33
C ARG A 227 59.70 28.52 8.81
N ASP A 228 59.01 27.69 9.58
CA ASP A 228 59.34 27.47 11.00
C ASP A 228 60.69 26.76 11.18
N GLN A 229 61.02 25.80 10.31
CA GLN A 229 62.34 25.17 10.32
C GLN A 229 63.49 26.14 9.98
N GLN A 230 63.24 27.11 9.08
CA GLN A 230 64.22 28.15 8.77
C GLN A 230 64.40 29.18 9.88
N ARG A 231 63.35 29.49 10.65
CA ARG A 231 63.44 30.38 11.82
C ARG A 231 64.20 29.73 12.97
N GLN A 232 64.02 28.43 13.20
CA GLN A 232 64.78 27.68 14.22
C GLN A 232 66.26 27.51 13.91
N ARG A 233 66.70 27.60 12.63
CA ARG A 233 68.12 27.54 12.26
C ARG A 233 68.87 28.87 12.36
N ARG A 234 68.18 29.97 12.66
CA ARG A 234 68.75 31.32 12.72
C ARG A 234 68.93 31.87 14.14
N ASN A 235 68.52 31.11 15.15
CA ASN A 235 68.90 31.30 16.55
C ASN A 235 69.88 30.21 16.97
#